data_AF-A0A812KGI4-F1
#
_entry.id   AF-A0A812KGI4-F1
#
_cell.length_a   1.000
_cell.length_b   1.000
_cell.length_c   1.000
_cell.angle_alpha   90.00
_cell.angle_beta   90.00
_cell.angle_gamma   90.00
#
_symmetry.space_group_name_H-M   'P 1'
#
loop_
_entity.id
_entity.type
_entity.pdbx_description
1 polymer ?
#
loop_
_entity_poly.entity_id
_entity_poly.type
_entity_poly.pdbx_seq_one_letter_code
_entity_poly.pdbx_strand_id
1 'polypeptide(L)'
;MDPLEQWALAVSCHPDARSSQPARRWFTFSAFFAVATIAREAAHLPKLSSPRVLVRLLRAVSCVDIFREDSQEYRAVCLSIVKSGCHDGDFRKAMLSTFCELEAESLHGSSHFAASSRLHFWLGMLSEEKLLEEILSDSLVLGILKRIARAGHTPRLAARALTLTVLAVKRSEGDARESQTETVDLVTLVFELLEAGLQGFETAANGNGEEIFEALRGLLETACAQALTCGPNLLGETRPLDLQRRMLKALAQRTLSSADDGKALGYFKLFCTAARHLDPLLLGVIFKDGRLHEILQDRKERKELWLRHLAARFPEKPREMLVTWLLKRHPEVAAAYVEDSPALAKDAAESGPVLSSAL
;
A
#
# COMPACT_ATOMS: atom_id res chain seq x y z
N MET A 1 22.96 -12.01 32.88
CA MET A 1 22.31 -12.06 31.55
C MET A 1 21.48 -13.33 31.53
N ASP A 2 20.20 -13.25 31.17
CA ASP A 2 19.28 -14.40 31.10
C ASP A 2 19.81 -15.42 30.07
N PRO A 3 19.84 -16.74 30.36
CA PRO A 3 20.21 -17.76 29.39
C PRO A 3 19.47 -17.64 28.04
N LEU A 4 18.19 -17.23 28.07
CA LEU A 4 17.39 -17.00 26.86
C LEU A 4 17.90 -15.78 26.07
N GLU A 5 18.36 -14.75 26.77
CA GLU A 5 18.93 -13.54 26.19
C GLU A 5 20.28 -13.81 25.52
N GLN A 6 21.17 -14.56 26.18
CA GLN A 6 22.46 -14.97 25.62
C GLN A 6 22.27 -15.84 24.37
N TRP A 7 21.31 -16.76 24.45
CA TRP A 7 20.96 -17.64 23.35
C TRP A 7 20.41 -16.86 22.15
N ALA A 8 19.44 -15.96 22.36
CA ALA A 8 18.86 -15.15 21.29
C ALA A 8 19.91 -14.26 20.60
N LEU A 9 20.86 -13.71 21.39
CA LEU A 9 21.96 -12.92 20.87
C LEU A 9 22.90 -13.76 19.99
N ALA A 10 23.30 -14.94 20.46
CA ALA A 10 24.16 -15.86 19.72
C ALA A 10 23.57 -16.29 18.36
N VAL A 11 22.25 -16.53 18.31
CA VAL A 11 21.55 -16.85 17.04
C VAL A 11 21.48 -15.63 16.13
N SER A 12 21.19 -14.44 16.67
CA SER A 12 21.06 -13.21 15.87
C SER A 12 22.37 -12.75 15.23
N CYS A 13 23.51 -13.09 15.83
CA CYS A 13 24.85 -12.72 15.35
C CYS A 13 25.45 -13.69 14.34
N HIS A 14 24.82 -14.85 14.09
CA HIS A 14 25.39 -15.87 13.21
C HIS A 14 24.92 -15.72 11.75
N PRO A 15 25.84 -15.54 10.78
CA PRO A 15 25.46 -15.35 9.40
C PRO A 15 25.30 -16.67 8.65
N ASP A 16 24.21 -16.68 7.88
CA ASP A 16 23.99 -17.43 6.64
C ASP A 16 23.42 -18.86 6.76
N ALA A 17 22.08 -18.95 6.65
CA ALA A 17 21.33 -20.20 6.48
C ALA A 17 21.71 -20.96 5.18
N ARG A 18 22.36 -20.29 4.22
CA ARG A 18 22.88 -20.91 3.00
C ARG A 18 24.25 -21.55 3.18
N SER A 19 24.82 -21.50 4.39
CA SER A 19 26.07 -22.20 4.67
C SER A 19 25.98 -23.65 4.21
N SER A 20 27.01 -24.09 3.48
CA SER A 20 27.21 -25.48 3.12
C SER A 20 27.47 -26.36 4.35
N GLN A 21 27.67 -25.76 5.52
CA GLN A 21 27.93 -26.46 6.77
C GLN A 21 26.61 -26.94 7.41
N PRO A 22 26.38 -28.27 7.50
CA PRO A 22 25.16 -28.85 8.08
C PRO A 22 24.92 -28.41 9.53
N ALA A 23 25.99 -28.20 10.30
CA ALA A 23 25.94 -27.74 11.68
C ALA A 23 25.23 -26.38 11.83
N ARG A 24 25.42 -25.46 10.87
CA ARG A 24 24.77 -24.14 10.90
C ARG A 24 23.28 -24.26 10.61
N ARG A 25 22.88 -25.11 9.66
CA ARG A 25 21.46 -25.39 9.38
C ARG A 25 20.77 -26.05 10.57
N TRP A 26 21.42 -27.03 11.20
CA TRP A 26 20.93 -27.70 12.42
C TRP A 26 20.79 -26.76 13.61
N PHE A 27 21.75 -25.85 13.81
CA PHE A 27 21.68 -24.84 14.86
C PHE A 27 20.48 -23.92 14.66
N THR A 28 20.27 -23.43 13.43
CA THR A 28 19.12 -22.59 13.09
C THR A 28 17.78 -23.31 13.22
N PHE A 29 17.72 -24.61 12.90
CA PHE A 29 16.53 -25.44 13.06
C PHE A 29 16.21 -25.71 14.54
N SER A 30 17.23 -26.04 15.33
CA SER A 30 17.12 -26.23 16.79
C SER A 30 16.73 -24.93 17.47
N ALA A 31 17.21 -23.81 16.95
CA ALA A 31 16.85 -22.49 17.41
C ALA A 31 15.39 -22.16 17.19
N PHE A 32 14.89 -22.43 15.98
CA PHE A 32 13.48 -22.32 15.69
C PHE A 32 12.64 -23.22 16.60
N PHE A 33 13.04 -24.49 16.79
CA PHE A 33 12.30 -25.42 17.62
C PHE A 33 12.24 -24.96 19.08
N ALA A 34 13.36 -24.45 19.62
CA ALA A 34 13.41 -23.87 20.95
C ALA A 34 12.50 -22.65 21.08
N VAL A 35 12.54 -21.70 20.14
CA VAL A 35 11.68 -20.49 20.18
C VAL A 35 10.21 -20.83 20.02
N ALA A 36 9.87 -21.70 19.07
CA ALA A 36 8.50 -22.13 18.83
C ALA A 36 7.95 -22.91 20.02
N THR A 37 8.77 -23.77 20.64
CA THR A 37 8.37 -24.52 21.84
C THR A 37 8.19 -23.58 23.04
N ILE A 38 9.14 -22.66 23.27
CA ILE A 38 9.03 -21.66 24.34
C ILE A 38 7.80 -20.78 24.12
N ALA A 39 7.55 -20.30 22.90
CA ALA A 39 6.39 -19.46 22.59
C ALA A 39 5.05 -20.23 22.69
N ARG A 40 5.03 -21.55 22.40
CA ARG A 40 3.83 -22.40 22.50
C ARG A 40 3.51 -22.80 23.95
N GLU A 41 4.53 -23.19 24.73
CA GLU A 41 4.38 -23.66 26.11
C GLU A 41 4.26 -22.49 27.11
N ALA A 42 4.72 -21.30 26.72
CA ALA A 42 4.51 -20.07 27.45
C ALA A 42 3.05 -19.61 27.39
N ALA A 43 2.18 -20.22 28.19
CA ALA A 43 0.84 -19.67 28.48
C ALA A 43 0.89 -18.21 29.00
N HIS A 44 2.09 -17.73 29.36
CA HIS A 44 2.39 -16.35 29.72
C HIS A 44 3.72 -15.87 29.11
N LEU A 45 3.80 -15.75 27.77
CA LEU A 45 4.87 -15.00 27.08
C LEU A 45 5.25 -13.66 27.76
N PRO A 46 4.29 -12.85 28.25
CA PRO A 46 4.59 -11.62 28.99
C PRO A 46 5.29 -11.82 30.33
N LYS A 47 5.15 -12.99 30.98
CA LYS A 47 5.81 -13.30 32.28
C LYS A 47 7.21 -13.87 32.12
N LEU A 48 7.54 -14.42 30.95
CA LEU A 48 8.75 -15.21 30.75
C LEU A 48 9.93 -14.43 30.18
N SER A 49 9.72 -13.20 29.70
CA SER A 49 10.80 -12.50 29.00
C SER A 49 10.61 -10.99 28.93
N SER A 50 11.71 -10.25 29.08
CA SER A 50 11.76 -8.81 28.80
C SER A 50 11.33 -8.53 27.36
N PRO A 51 10.63 -7.41 27.08
CA PRO A 51 10.30 -6.94 25.72
C PRO A 51 11.45 -7.07 24.70
N ARG A 52 12.69 -6.80 25.14
CA ARG A 52 13.90 -6.91 24.31
C ARG A 52 14.21 -8.34 23.89
N VAL A 53 13.92 -9.32 24.73
CA VAL A 53 14.14 -10.74 24.42
C VAL A 53 13.17 -11.16 23.32
N LEU A 54 11.89 -10.80 23.41
CA LEU A 54 10.90 -11.10 22.37
C LEU A 54 11.30 -10.53 20.99
N VAL A 55 11.80 -9.28 20.95
CA VAL A 55 12.30 -8.67 19.71
C VAL A 55 13.55 -9.38 19.19
N ARG A 56 14.48 -9.78 20.06
CA ARG A 56 15.67 -10.56 19.66
C ARG A 56 15.28 -11.95 19.12
N LEU A 57 14.27 -12.59 19.70
CA LEU A 57 13.70 -13.83 19.19
C LEU A 57 13.16 -13.62 17.77
N LEU A 58 12.36 -12.58 17.53
CA LEU A 58 11.88 -12.22 16.19
C LEU A 58 13.03 -11.92 15.21
N ARG A 59 14.09 -11.24 15.66
CA ARG A 59 15.29 -10.97 14.84
C ARG A 59 16.01 -12.26 14.46
N ALA A 60 16.24 -13.15 15.42
CA ALA A 60 16.86 -14.46 15.21
C ALA A 60 16.03 -15.32 14.24
N VAL A 61 14.71 -15.37 14.46
CA VAL A 61 13.76 -16.08 13.61
C VAL A 61 13.74 -15.49 12.21
N SER A 62 13.84 -14.17 12.07
CA SER A 62 13.98 -13.53 10.77
C SER A 62 15.27 -13.94 10.05
N CYS A 63 16.31 -14.46 10.68
CA CYS A 63 17.51 -14.90 9.96
C CYS A 63 17.37 -16.29 9.29
N VAL A 64 16.25 -16.98 9.51
CA VAL A 64 16.06 -18.36 9.07
C VAL A 64 15.30 -18.43 7.74
N ASP A 65 16.03 -18.39 6.61
CA ASP A 65 15.44 -18.38 5.27
C ASP A 65 14.51 -19.57 4.97
N ILE A 66 14.82 -20.76 5.51
CA ILE A 66 14.13 -22.03 5.21
C ILE A 66 12.66 -22.05 5.68
N PHE A 67 12.28 -21.23 6.67
CA PHE A 67 10.91 -21.19 7.20
C PHE A 67 10.08 -20.02 6.69
N ARG A 68 10.64 -19.18 5.81
CA ARG A 68 10.03 -17.91 5.42
C ARG A 68 8.86 -18.06 4.46
N GLU A 69 8.77 -19.16 3.71
CA GLU A 69 7.78 -19.24 2.63
C GLU A 69 6.48 -19.99 3.01
N ASP A 70 6.47 -21.12 3.75
CA ASP A 70 5.27 -21.99 3.69
C ASP A 70 4.67 -22.63 4.96
N SER A 71 5.15 -22.39 6.19
CA SER A 71 4.40 -22.89 7.35
C SER A 71 3.51 -21.82 7.97
N GLN A 72 2.19 -22.01 7.87
CA GLN A 72 1.19 -21.20 8.59
C GLN A 72 1.52 -21.14 10.09
N GLU A 73 2.10 -22.22 10.62
CA GLU A 73 2.58 -22.32 11.99
C GLU A 73 3.67 -21.31 12.33
N TYR A 74 4.66 -21.12 11.45
CA TYR A 74 5.73 -20.13 11.66
C TYR A 74 5.15 -18.72 11.74
N ARG A 75 4.25 -18.37 10.82
CA ARG A 75 3.58 -17.07 10.83
C ARG A 75 2.75 -16.90 12.10
N ALA A 76 2.03 -17.93 12.53
CA ALA A 76 1.22 -17.90 13.75
C ALA A 76 2.07 -17.67 15.01
N VAL A 77 3.23 -18.33 15.13
CA VAL A 77 4.15 -18.13 16.27
C VAL A 77 4.68 -16.70 16.30
N CYS A 78 5.19 -16.18 15.18
CA CYS A 78 5.73 -14.82 15.13
C CYS A 78 4.64 -13.77 15.44
N LEU A 79 3.45 -13.93 14.86
CA LEU A 79 2.31 -13.05 15.16
C LEU A 79 1.87 -13.15 16.62
N SER A 80 1.90 -14.34 17.23
CA SER A 80 1.60 -14.51 18.66
C SER A 80 2.59 -13.75 19.56
N ILE A 81 3.89 -13.79 19.22
CA ILE A 81 4.92 -13.02 19.92
C ILE A 81 4.64 -11.52 19.78
N VAL A 82 4.36 -11.04 18.57
CA VAL A 82 4.07 -9.62 18.33
C VAL A 82 2.81 -9.18 19.06
N LYS A 83 1.72 -9.95 19.00
CA LYS A 83 0.46 -9.67 19.72
C LYS A 83 0.65 -9.63 21.23
N SER A 84 1.49 -10.50 21.77
CA SER A 84 1.80 -10.50 23.20
C SER A 84 2.64 -9.29 23.61
N GLY A 85 3.59 -8.90 22.76
CA GLY A 85 4.52 -7.80 23.04
C GLY A 85 3.97 -6.41 22.72
N CYS A 86 3.04 -6.26 21.76
CA CYS A 86 2.64 -4.96 21.22
C CYS A 86 1.90 -4.06 22.22
N HIS A 87 1.48 -4.57 23.37
CA HIS A 87 0.93 -3.76 24.45
C HIS A 87 2.01 -3.03 25.26
N ASP A 88 3.26 -3.49 25.20
CA ASP A 88 4.41 -2.88 25.89
C ASP A 88 5.09 -1.82 25.01
N GLY A 89 5.31 -0.62 25.56
CA GLY A 89 5.92 0.49 24.81
C GLY A 89 7.39 0.29 24.46
N ASP A 90 8.16 -0.41 25.31
CA ASP A 90 9.56 -0.72 25.02
C ASP A 90 9.68 -1.80 23.94
N PHE A 91 8.73 -2.74 23.90
CA PHE A 91 8.64 -3.71 22.81
C PHE A 91 8.43 -3.02 21.47
N ARG A 92 7.44 -2.11 21.38
CA ARG A 92 7.12 -1.42 20.13
C ARG A 92 8.27 -0.54 19.64
N LYS A 93 8.89 0.23 20.54
CA LYS A 93 10.14 0.99 20.22
C LYS A 93 11.26 0.09 19.72
N ALA A 94 11.48 -1.06 20.36
CA ALA A 94 12.50 -2.01 19.95
C ALA A 94 12.20 -2.66 18.58
N MET A 95 10.92 -2.93 18.27
CA MET A 95 10.49 -3.39 16.95
C MET A 95 10.81 -2.36 15.85
N LEU A 96 10.43 -1.09 16.08
CA LEU A 96 10.69 0.01 15.13
C LEU A 96 12.19 0.28 14.96
N SER A 97 12.96 0.31 16.06
CA SER A 97 14.44 0.44 16.01
C SER A 97 15.07 -0.70 15.21
N THR A 98 14.64 -1.95 15.44
CA THR A 98 15.17 -3.11 14.73
C THR A 98 14.85 -3.02 13.24
N PHE A 99 13.64 -2.57 12.87
CA PHE A 99 13.30 -2.34 11.47
C PHE A 99 14.22 -1.30 10.81
N CYS A 100 14.49 -0.18 11.48
CA CYS A 100 15.42 0.85 11.00
C CYS A 100 16.85 0.31 10.82
N GLU A 101 17.35 -0.46 11.79
CA GLU A 101 18.67 -1.11 11.71
C GLU A 101 18.76 -2.06 10.51
N LEU A 102 17.72 -2.86 10.26
CA LEU A 102 17.69 -3.80 9.15
C LEU A 102 17.67 -3.10 7.79
N GLU A 103 17.01 -1.96 7.67
CA GLU A 103 17.06 -1.19 6.43
C GLU A 103 18.45 -0.60 6.21
N ALA A 104 19.08 -0.06 7.25
CA ALA A 104 20.46 0.39 7.18
C ALA A 104 21.41 -0.77 6.79
N GLU A 105 21.26 -1.96 7.37
CA GLU A 105 22.02 -3.16 6.99
C GLU A 105 21.82 -3.56 5.51
N SER A 106 20.64 -3.32 4.95
CA SER A 106 20.33 -3.63 3.55
C SER A 106 21.08 -2.73 2.56
N LEU A 107 21.39 -1.48 2.96
CA LEU A 107 22.12 -0.52 2.15
C LEU A 107 23.63 -0.76 2.12
N HIS A 108 24.21 -1.41 3.14
CA HIS A 108 25.65 -1.49 3.36
C HIS A 108 26.31 -2.83 2.95
N GLY A 109 25.68 -3.63 2.08
CA GLY A 109 26.39 -4.72 1.38
C GLY A 109 26.17 -6.15 1.88
N SER A 110 25.10 -6.42 2.62
CA SER A 110 24.61 -7.80 2.79
C SER A 110 24.07 -8.35 1.45
N SER A 111 23.96 -9.68 1.30
CA SER A 111 23.38 -10.24 0.07
C SER A 111 21.97 -9.67 -0.13
N HIS A 112 21.77 -8.92 -1.21
CA HIS A 112 20.58 -8.09 -1.45
C HIS A 112 19.27 -8.86 -1.24
N PHE A 113 19.28 -10.16 -1.55
CA PHE A 113 18.16 -11.08 -1.36
C PHE A 113 17.82 -11.37 0.11
N ALA A 114 18.82 -11.70 0.95
CA ALA A 114 18.58 -12.06 2.35
C ALA A 114 18.07 -10.84 3.14
N ALA A 115 18.64 -9.66 2.86
CA ALA A 115 18.21 -8.40 3.45
C ALA A 115 16.79 -8.01 3.04
N SER A 116 16.46 -8.08 1.74
CA SER A 116 15.11 -7.83 1.24
C SER A 116 14.07 -8.77 1.85
N SER A 117 14.42 -10.05 2.01
CA SER A 117 13.54 -11.05 2.62
C SER A 117 13.33 -10.80 4.12
N ARG A 118 14.36 -10.32 4.84
CA ARG A 118 14.24 -9.83 6.23
C ARG A 118 13.31 -8.65 6.32
N LEU A 119 13.51 -7.63 5.51
CA LEU A 119 12.64 -6.47 5.50
C LEU A 119 11.18 -6.86 5.19
N HIS A 120 10.96 -7.77 4.24
CA HIS A 120 9.62 -8.25 3.92
C HIS A 120 8.95 -8.94 5.12
N PHE A 121 9.67 -9.81 5.84
CA PHE A 121 9.18 -10.43 7.07
C PHE A 121 8.81 -9.37 8.14
N TRP A 122 9.70 -8.40 8.36
CA TRP A 122 9.50 -7.35 9.36
C TRP A 122 8.33 -6.42 9.04
N LEU A 123 8.16 -6.01 7.78
CA LEU A 123 6.97 -5.29 7.32
C LEU A 123 5.68 -6.11 7.56
N GLY A 124 5.76 -7.44 7.51
CA GLY A 124 4.68 -8.33 7.90
C GLY A 124 4.34 -8.21 9.39
N MET A 125 5.34 -8.24 10.26
CA MET A 125 5.16 -8.17 11.71
C MET A 125 4.65 -6.79 12.18
N LEU A 126 5.02 -5.72 11.48
CA LEU A 126 4.57 -4.36 11.80
C LEU A 126 3.07 -4.10 11.50
N SER A 127 2.38 -5.05 10.86
CA SER A 127 0.95 -4.89 10.51
C SER A 127 -0.02 -5.07 11.67
N GLU A 128 0.46 -5.39 12.88
CA GLU A 128 -0.37 -5.46 14.08
C GLU A 128 -0.87 -4.06 14.52
N GLU A 129 -2.13 -3.98 14.94
CA GLU A 129 -2.86 -2.72 15.13
C GLU A 129 -2.14 -1.71 16.03
N LYS A 130 -1.57 -2.17 17.15
CA LYS A 130 -0.85 -1.29 18.09
C LYS A 130 0.49 -0.78 17.56
N LEU A 131 1.10 -1.47 16.59
CA LEU A 131 2.30 -0.99 15.92
C LEU A 131 1.95 0.02 14.82
N LEU A 132 0.83 -0.18 14.12
CA LEU A 132 0.33 0.75 13.11
C LEU A 132 0.07 2.15 13.69
N GLU A 133 -0.44 2.24 14.91
CA GLU A 133 -0.65 3.49 15.65
C GLU A 133 0.67 4.27 15.84
N GLU A 134 1.78 3.58 16.10
CA GLU A 134 3.09 4.23 16.32
C GLU A 134 3.81 4.60 15.02
N ILE A 135 3.57 3.87 13.92
CA ILE A 135 4.24 4.12 12.63
C ILE A 135 4.04 5.56 12.17
N LEU A 136 2.81 6.11 12.27
CA LEU A 136 2.55 7.48 11.82
C LEU A 136 3.24 8.55 12.68
N SER A 137 3.53 8.24 13.93
CA SER A 137 4.22 9.15 14.86
C SER A 137 5.74 9.12 14.71
N ASP A 138 6.30 8.11 14.03
CA ASP A 138 7.73 7.95 13.83
C ASP A 138 8.14 8.40 12.41
N SER A 139 8.68 9.62 12.33
CA SER A 139 9.12 10.23 11.06
C SER A 139 10.25 9.47 10.37
N LEU A 140 11.10 8.77 11.13
CA LEU A 140 12.18 7.95 10.59
C LEU A 140 11.60 6.71 9.91
N VAL A 141 10.69 6.01 10.59
CA VAL A 141 10.01 4.81 10.04
C VAL A 141 9.21 5.18 8.80
N LEU A 142 8.44 6.28 8.82
CA LEU A 142 7.73 6.78 7.64
C LEU A 142 8.68 7.11 6.49
N GLY A 143 9.82 7.75 6.79
CA GLY A 143 10.85 8.06 5.79
C GLY A 143 11.41 6.79 5.14
N ILE A 144 11.62 5.74 5.93
CA ILE A 144 12.07 4.43 5.44
C ILE A 144 10.99 3.76 4.57
N LEU A 145 9.73 3.74 5.01
CA LEU A 145 8.63 3.14 4.24
C LEU A 145 8.47 3.81 2.87
N LYS A 146 8.56 5.14 2.80
CA LYS A 146 8.56 5.91 1.54
C LYS A 146 9.74 5.55 0.65
N ARG A 147 10.93 5.38 1.23
CA ARG A 147 12.13 5.00 0.48
C ARG A 147 12.00 3.59 -0.12
N ILE A 148 11.51 2.63 0.67
CA ILE A 148 11.25 1.26 0.23
C ILE A 148 10.21 1.24 -0.89
N ALA A 149 9.10 1.97 -0.72
CA ALA A 149 8.06 2.10 -1.74
C ALA A 149 8.61 2.67 -3.07
N ARG A 150 9.51 3.66 -2.99
CA ARG A 150 10.14 4.30 -4.15
C ARG A 150 11.11 3.41 -4.92
N ALA A 151 11.83 2.53 -4.23
CA ALA A 151 12.92 1.76 -4.83
C ALA A 151 12.42 0.87 -5.99
N GLY A 152 11.27 0.21 -5.83
CA GLY A 152 10.56 -0.57 -6.86
C GLY A 152 11.31 -1.76 -7.50
N HIS A 153 12.62 -1.89 -7.30
CA HIS A 153 13.43 -3.05 -7.72
C HIS A 153 13.10 -4.34 -6.97
N THR A 154 12.42 -4.23 -5.83
CA THR A 154 11.82 -5.33 -5.06
C THR A 154 10.32 -5.11 -4.93
N PRO A 155 9.51 -5.42 -5.97
CA PRO A 155 8.12 -4.98 -6.04
C PRO A 155 7.26 -5.43 -4.86
N ARG A 156 7.49 -6.65 -4.35
CA ARG A 156 6.83 -7.16 -3.14
C ARG A 156 7.09 -6.30 -1.91
N LEU A 157 8.33 -5.86 -1.75
CA LEU A 157 8.75 -5.05 -0.61
C LEU A 157 8.15 -3.65 -0.70
N ALA A 158 8.18 -3.04 -1.90
CA ALA A 158 7.55 -1.76 -2.17
C ALA A 158 6.03 -1.81 -1.92
N ALA A 159 5.35 -2.83 -2.45
CA ALA A 159 3.93 -3.06 -2.25
C ALA A 159 3.58 -3.24 -0.76
N ARG A 160 4.40 -4.01 -0.02
CA ARG A 160 4.19 -4.23 1.42
C ARG A 160 4.37 -2.94 2.22
N ALA A 161 5.38 -2.12 1.91
CA ALA A 161 5.61 -0.84 2.57
C ALA A 161 4.45 0.15 2.32
N LEU A 162 3.96 0.22 1.09
CA LEU A 162 2.76 1.00 0.74
C LEU A 162 1.54 0.50 1.51
N THR A 163 1.28 -0.80 1.47
CA THR A 163 0.14 -1.43 2.16
C THR A 163 0.18 -1.16 3.66
N LEU A 164 1.34 -1.32 4.29
CA LEU A 164 1.53 -1.06 5.71
C LEU A 164 1.21 0.40 6.06
N THR A 165 1.67 1.34 5.22
CA THR A 165 1.40 2.77 5.45
C THR A 165 -0.08 3.10 5.26
N VAL A 166 -0.76 2.49 4.27
CA VAL A 166 -2.22 2.61 4.08
C VAL A 166 -2.97 2.09 5.30
N LEU A 167 -2.56 0.94 5.86
CA LEU A 167 -3.16 0.37 7.06
C LEU A 167 -2.96 1.29 8.27
N ALA A 168 -1.77 1.87 8.44
CA ALA A 168 -1.48 2.83 9.51
C ALA A 168 -2.38 4.07 9.40
N VAL A 169 -2.51 4.61 8.19
CA VAL A 169 -3.42 5.73 7.88
C VAL A 169 -4.87 5.39 8.23
N LYS A 170 -5.40 4.21 7.83
CA LYS A 170 -6.76 3.78 8.20
C LYS A 170 -6.97 3.64 9.69
N ARG A 171 -5.96 3.15 10.43
CA ARG A 171 -6.06 2.90 11.87
C ARG A 171 -6.14 4.19 12.67
N SER A 172 -5.31 5.18 12.32
CA SER A 172 -5.29 6.50 12.97
C SER A 172 -6.67 7.16 13.01
N GLU A 173 -7.50 6.91 11.99
CA GLU A 173 -8.85 7.49 11.91
C GLU A 173 -9.86 6.88 12.89
N GLY A 174 -9.69 5.60 13.25
CA GLY A 174 -10.55 4.94 14.23
C GLY A 174 -10.39 5.54 15.62
N ASP A 175 -9.18 5.98 15.95
CA ASP A 175 -8.80 6.45 17.29
C ASP A 175 -8.73 8.00 17.40
N ALA A 176 -8.72 8.74 16.27
CA ALA A 176 -8.65 10.21 16.22
C ALA A 176 -9.84 10.97 16.85
N ARG A 177 -10.80 10.27 17.47
CA ARG A 177 -11.83 10.92 18.29
C ARG A 177 -11.33 11.36 19.67
N GLU A 178 -10.15 10.94 20.13
CA GLU A 178 -9.73 11.16 21.53
C GLU A 178 -8.36 11.81 21.79
N SER A 179 -7.45 11.96 20.81
CA SER A 179 -6.10 12.50 21.09
C SER A 179 -5.67 13.67 20.20
N GLN A 180 -5.39 14.82 20.83
CA GLN A 180 -4.84 16.05 20.24
C GLN A 180 -3.30 15.98 19.99
N THR A 181 -2.80 14.91 19.41
CA THR A 181 -1.37 14.82 19.02
C THR A 181 -1.13 15.52 17.68
N GLU A 182 0.06 16.14 17.54
CA GLU A 182 0.51 16.87 16.33
C GLU A 182 0.10 16.12 15.06
N THR A 183 -0.90 16.67 14.36
CA THR A 183 -1.48 16.02 13.20
C THR A 183 -0.48 16.08 12.06
N VAL A 184 0.10 14.92 11.72
CA VAL A 184 0.76 14.72 10.43
C VAL A 184 -0.17 15.26 9.35
N ASP A 185 0.35 16.12 8.46
CA ASP A 185 -0.43 16.60 7.32
C ASP A 185 -0.72 15.42 6.40
N LEU A 186 -1.87 14.78 6.62
CA LEU A 186 -2.29 13.56 5.96
C LEU A 186 -2.34 13.73 4.45
N VAL A 187 -2.69 14.92 3.96
CA VAL A 187 -2.72 15.24 2.54
C VAL A 187 -1.33 15.17 1.94
N THR A 188 -0.35 15.80 2.60
CA THR A 188 1.05 15.74 2.17
C THR A 188 1.59 14.32 2.26
N LEU A 189 1.30 13.59 3.34
CA LEU A 189 1.72 12.21 3.51
C LEU A 189 1.18 11.30 2.40
N VAL A 190 -0.13 11.35 2.13
CA VAL A 190 -0.78 10.55 1.08
C VAL A 190 -0.18 10.86 -0.28
N PHE A 191 0.04 12.13 -0.60
CA PHE A 191 0.62 12.51 -1.88
C PHE A 191 2.07 12.02 -2.03
N GLU A 192 2.89 12.13 -0.98
CA GLU A 192 4.25 11.60 -0.99
C GLU A 192 4.28 10.07 -1.15
N LEU A 193 3.31 9.36 -0.56
CA LEU A 193 3.17 7.91 -0.73
C LEU A 193 2.72 7.54 -2.14
N LEU A 194 1.80 8.33 -2.72
CA LEU A 194 1.39 8.15 -4.11
C LEU A 194 2.58 8.32 -5.05
N GLU A 195 3.36 9.40 -4.91
CA GLU A 195 4.55 9.61 -5.74
C GLU A 195 5.61 8.51 -5.54
N ALA A 196 5.84 8.09 -4.29
CA ALA A 196 6.75 6.99 -4.01
C ALA A 196 6.28 5.68 -4.68
N GLY A 197 5.00 5.34 -4.56
CA GLY A 197 4.46 4.14 -5.17
C GLY A 197 4.41 4.19 -6.70
N LEU A 198 4.09 5.35 -7.29
CA LEU A 198 4.12 5.54 -8.75
C LEU A 198 5.55 5.40 -9.29
N GLN A 199 6.54 5.95 -8.58
CA GLN A 199 7.94 5.77 -8.94
C GLN A 199 8.37 4.30 -8.80
N GLY A 200 7.94 3.61 -7.74
CA GLY A 200 8.19 2.17 -7.59
C GLY A 200 7.53 1.32 -8.69
N PHE A 201 6.33 1.69 -9.11
CA PHE A 201 5.63 1.04 -10.23
C PHE A 201 6.34 1.29 -11.57
N GLU A 202 6.89 2.49 -11.76
CA GLU A 202 7.68 2.85 -12.93
C GLU A 202 8.98 2.05 -13.03
N THR A 203 9.66 1.82 -11.91
CA THR A 203 10.94 1.07 -11.87
C THR A 203 10.76 -0.44 -11.85
N ALA A 204 9.56 -0.94 -11.58
CA ALA A 204 9.25 -2.37 -11.64
C ALA A 204 9.44 -2.91 -13.07
N ALA A 205 10.05 -4.09 -13.16
CA ALA A 205 10.17 -4.83 -14.41
C ALA A 205 8.78 -5.26 -14.92
N ASN A 206 8.63 -5.34 -16.24
CA ASN A 206 7.36 -5.67 -16.88
C ASN A 206 6.81 -7.01 -16.35
N GLY A 207 5.57 -6.99 -15.84
CA GLY A 207 4.90 -8.16 -15.24
C GLY A 207 5.03 -8.29 -13.71
N ASN A 208 5.95 -7.58 -13.05
CA ASN A 208 6.15 -7.68 -11.60
C ASN A 208 5.52 -6.51 -10.80
N GLY A 209 4.83 -5.59 -11.47
CA GLY A 209 4.24 -4.39 -10.85
C GLY A 209 2.85 -4.58 -10.24
N GLU A 210 2.25 -5.77 -10.33
CA GLU A 210 0.86 -6.01 -9.91
C GLU A 210 0.64 -5.76 -8.41
N GLU A 211 1.52 -6.25 -7.56
CA GLU A 211 1.41 -6.02 -6.11
C GLU A 211 1.51 -4.53 -5.75
N ILE A 212 2.37 -3.77 -6.44
CA ILE A 212 2.49 -2.31 -6.25
C ILE A 212 1.21 -1.62 -6.75
N PHE A 213 0.69 -2.03 -7.91
CA PHE A 213 -0.55 -1.51 -8.46
C PHE A 213 -1.71 -1.72 -7.48
N GLU A 214 -1.82 -2.89 -6.88
CA GLU A 214 -2.86 -3.20 -5.88
C GLU A 214 -2.70 -2.36 -4.61
N ALA A 215 -1.47 -2.17 -4.13
CA ALA A 215 -1.21 -1.29 -2.99
C ALA A 215 -1.54 0.18 -3.30
N LEU A 216 -1.20 0.67 -4.50
CA LEU A 216 -1.56 2.00 -4.99
C LEU A 216 -3.08 2.16 -5.10
N ARG A 217 -3.77 1.15 -5.64
CA ARG A 217 -5.23 1.13 -5.72
C ARG A 217 -5.84 1.27 -4.32
N GLY A 218 -5.37 0.49 -3.35
CA GLY A 218 -5.78 0.59 -1.96
C GLY A 218 -5.51 1.95 -1.32
N LEU A 219 -4.37 2.59 -1.64
CA LEU A 219 -4.06 3.95 -1.22
C LEU A 219 -5.06 4.96 -1.79
N LEU A 220 -5.35 4.92 -3.09
CA LEU A 220 -6.31 5.83 -3.73
C LEU A 220 -7.71 5.68 -3.12
N GLU A 221 -8.16 4.45 -2.90
CA GLU A 221 -9.47 4.18 -2.31
C GLU A 221 -9.58 4.72 -0.88
N THR A 222 -8.51 4.58 -0.11
CA THR A 222 -8.44 5.09 1.25
C THR A 222 -8.42 6.61 1.24
N ALA A 223 -7.45 7.22 0.56
CA ALA A 223 -7.28 8.67 0.47
C ALA A 223 -8.53 9.41 0.03
N CYS A 224 -9.25 8.88 -0.97
CA CYS A 224 -10.45 9.52 -1.45
C CYS A 224 -11.66 9.33 -0.52
N ALA A 225 -11.79 8.19 0.16
CA ALA A 225 -12.82 8.01 1.19
C ALA A 225 -12.62 8.98 2.37
N GLN A 226 -11.35 9.27 2.71
CA GLN A 226 -10.99 10.24 3.75
C GLN A 226 -11.31 11.67 3.33
N ALA A 227 -11.00 12.01 2.08
CA ALA A 227 -11.33 13.33 1.53
C ALA A 227 -12.84 13.64 1.58
N LEU A 228 -13.71 12.62 1.51
CA LEU A 228 -15.17 12.76 1.56
C LEU A 228 -15.74 12.77 3.00
N THR A 229 -15.05 12.19 3.97
CA THR A 229 -15.53 12.05 5.36
C THR A 229 -15.02 13.14 6.30
N CYS A 230 -13.85 13.71 6.00
CA CYS A 230 -13.35 14.93 6.62
C CYS A 230 -14.17 16.12 6.09
N GLY A 231 -15.32 16.38 6.73
CA GLY A 231 -16.18 17.52 6.41
C GLY A 231 -15.44 18.88 6.48
N PRO A 232 -16.07 19.95 5.98
CA PRO A 232 -15.46 21.27 5.96
C PRO A 232 -15.20 21.75 7.40
N ASN A 233 -13.96 21.67 7.86
CA ASN A 233 -13.53 22.39 9.06
C ASN A 233 -13.58 23.90 8.78
N LEU A 234 -13.88 24.67 9.83
CA LEU A 234 -14.16 26.12 9.90
C LEU A 234 -13.13 27.10 9.26
N LEU A 235 -12.12 26.60 8.53
CA LEU A 235 -11.03 27.38 7.91
C LEU A 235 -10.90 27.18 6.38
N GLY A 236 -11.93 26.71 5.68
CA GLY A 236 -12.02 26.80 4.22
C GLY A 236 -11.45 25.61 3.43
N GLU A 237 -12.32 24.61 3.20
CA GLU A 237 -12.70 23.97 1.91
C GLU A 237 -11.67 23.55 0.83
N THR A 238 -10.35 23.70 0.99
CA THR A 238 -9.42 23.54 -0.16
C THR A 238 -8.60 22.24 -0.17
N ARG A 239 -8.38 21.58 0.97
CA ARG A 239 -7.38 20.51 1.09
C ARG A 239 -7.79 19.15 0.50
N PRO A 240 -9.03 18.63 0.71
CA PRO A 240 -9.45 17.36 0.14
C PRO A 240 -9.58 17.42 -1.39
N LEU A 241 -10.07 18.55 -1.90
CA LEU A 241 -10.23 18.80 -3.33
C LEU A 241 -8.88 18.97 -4.03
N ASP A 242 -7.93 19.67 -3.39
CA ASP A 242 -6.56 19.80 -3.91
C ASP A 242 -5.86 18.43 -3.98
N LEU A 243 -6.07 17.57 -2.97
CA LEU A 243 -5.55 16.19 -3.01
C LEU A 243 -6.11 15.42 -4.22
N GLN A 244 -7.43 15.38 -4.40
CA GLN A 244 -8.06 14.69 -5.55
C GLN A 244 -7.55 15.23 -6.89
N ARG A 245 -7.46 16.56 -7.01
CA ARG A 245 -6.94 17.25 -8.20
C ARG A 245 -5.49 16.87 -8.49
N ARG A 246 -4.62 16.89 -7.47
CA ARG A 246 -3.20 16.54 -7.60
C ARG A 246 -3.01 15.06 -7.96
N MET A 247 -3.79 14.17 -7.38
CA MET A 247 -3.78 12.74 -7.70
C MET A 247 -4.16 12.50 -9.16
N LEU A 248 -5.27 13.07 -9.62
CA LEU A 248 -5.71 12.96 -11.02
C LEU A 248 -4.67 13.53 -11.98
N LYS A 249 -4.11 14.71 -11.67
CA LYS A 249 -3.08 15.35 -12.49
C LYS A 249 -1.81 14.50 -12.58
N ALA A 250 -1.34 13.94 -11.47
CA ALA A 250 -0.15 13.08 -11.45
C ALA A 250 -0.38 11.81 -12.30
N LEU A 251 -1.51 11.13 -12.11
CA LEU A 251 -1.87 9.93 -12.87
C LEU A 251 -2.06 10.21 -14.36
N ALA A 252 -2.69 11.33 -14.70
CA ALA A 252 -2.85 11.79 -16.08
C ALA A 252 -1.51 12.04 -16.75
N GLN A 253 -0.62 12.77 -16.07
CA GLN A 253 0.71 13.08 -16.58
C GLN A 253 1.53 11.81 -16.83
N ARG A 254 1.53 10.86 -15.88
CA ARG A 254 2.21 9.56 -16.04
C ARG A 254 1.63 8.71 -17.16
N THR A 255 0.30 8.72 -17.32
CA THR A 255 -0.39 8.00 -18.42
C THR A 255 0.03 8.55 -19.79
N LEU A 256 0.14 9.88 -19.91
CA LEU A 256 0.51 10.56 -21.15
C LEU A 256 2.02 10.49 -21.45
N SER A 257 2.87 10.51 -20.42
CA SER A 257 4.33 10.53 -20.57
C SER A 257 4.96 9.13 -20.68
N SER A 258 4.21 8.07 -20.38
CA SER A 258 4.76 6.71 -20.39
C SER A 258 4.93 6.21 -21.82
N ALA A 259 6.16 5.80 -22.15
CA ALA A 259 6.49 5.15 -23.41
C ALA A 259 6.10 3.65 -23.45
N ASP A 260 5.81 3.05 -22.30
CA ASP A 260 5.38 1.66 -22.18
C ASP A 260 3.85 1.62 -22.12
N ASP A 261 3.22 1.09 -23.17
CA ASP A 261 1.76 1.01 -23.28
C ASP A 261 1.10 0.22 -22.12
N GLY A 262 1.79 -0.79 -21.59
CA GLY A 262 1.31 -1.57 -20.44
C GLY A 262 1.33 -0.75 -19.14
N LYS A 263 2.40 0.02 -18.90
CA LYS A 263 2.47 0.94 -17.75
C LYS A 263 1.49 2.10 -17.91
N ALA A 264 1.35 2.65 -19.12
CA ALA A 264 0.36 3.67 -19.42
C ALA A 264 -1.07 3.18 -19.12
N LEU A 265 -1.40 1.95 -19.50
CA LEU A 265 -2.68 1.32 -19.14
C LEU A 265 -2.82 1.12 -17.63
N GLY A 266 -1.75 0.73 -16.93
CA GLY A 266 -1.72 0.65 -15.46
C GLY A 266 -2.02 1.99 -14.79
N TYR A 267 -1.35 3.07 -15.19
CA TYR A 267 -1.64 4.42 -14.71
C TYR A 267 -3.07 4.85 -15.03
N PHE A 268 -3.59 4.47 -16.20
CA PHE A 268 -4.96 4.78 -16.56
C PHE A 268 -5.97 4.04 -15.69
N LYS A 269 -5.73 2.77 -15.33
CA LYS A 269 -6.57 2.04 -14.36
C LYS A 269 -6.57 2.70 -12.97
N LEU A 270 -5.40 3.19 -12.52
CA LEU A 270 -5.29 3.98 -11.29
C LEU A 270 -6.04 5.31 -11.41
N PHE A 271 -5.94 5.99 -12.56
CA PHE A 271 -6.69 7.22 -12.86
C PHE A 271 -8.20 6.98 -12.75
N CYS A 272 -8.72 5.92 -13.35
CA CYS A 272 -10.12 5.54 -13.22
C CYS A 272 -10.51 5.32 -11.74
N THR A 273 -9.68 4.60 -10.99
CA THR A 273 -9.90 4.36 -9.54
C THR A 273 -10.00 5.68 -8.75
N ALA A 274 -9.11 6.63 -9.02
CA ALA A 274 -9.14 7.95 -8.37
C ALA A 274 -10.39 8.74 -8.79
N ALA A 275 -10.73 8.74 -10.09
CA ALA A 275 -11.87 9.47 -10.64
C ALA A 275 -13.22 8.97 -10.07
N ARG A 276 -13.33 7.68 -9.73
CA ARG A 276 -14.52 7.09 -9.10
C ARG A 276 -14.93 7.79 -7.81
N HIS A 277 -13.96 8.26 -7.04
CA HIS A 277 -14.19 8.84 -5.72
C HIS A 277 -14.14 10.37 -5.74
N LEU A 278 -14.13 10.96 -6.94
CA LEU A 278 -14.20 12.39 -7.10
C LEU A 278 -15.57 12.90 -6.63
N ASP A 279 -15.57 14.06 -5.97
CA ASP A 279 -16.80 14.77 -5.67
C ASP A 279 -17.58 15.03 -6.98
N PRO A 280 -18.89 14.68 -7.06
CA PRO A 280 -19.72 14.97 -8.22
C PRO A 280 -19.72 16.45 -8.67
N LEU A 281 -19.47 17.39 -7.76
CA LEU A 281 -19.34 18.82 -8.07
C LEU A 281 -18.05 19.15 -8.83
N LEU A 282 -17.07 18.24 -8.81
CA LEU A 282 -15.75 18.44 -9.41
C LEU A 282 -15.55 17.71 -10.75
N LEU A 283 -16.62 17.28 -11.42
CA LEU A 283 -16.49 16.59 -12.72
C LEU A 283 -15.63 17.33 -13.75
N GLY A 284 -15.63 18.67 -13.73
CA GLY A 284 -14.76 19.49 -14.58
C GLY A 284 -13.25 19.27 -14.37
N VAL A 285 -12.84 18.85 -13.17
CA VAL A 285 -11.44 18.54 -12.82
C VAL A 285 -10.93 17.34 -13.62
N ILE A 286 -11.78 16.35 -13.90
CA ILE A 286 -11.41 15.18 -14.73
C ILE A 286 -10.96 15.63 -16.11
N PHE A 287 -11.66 16.60 -16.70
CA PHE A 287 -11.34 17.12 -18.02
C PHE A 287 -10.16 18.08 -18.01
N LYS A 288 -10.14 19.03 -17.07
CA LYS A 288 -9.14 20.10 -17.03
C LYS A 288 -7.79 19.63 -16.50
N ASP A 289 -7.76 19.08 -15.30
CA ASP A 289 -6.52 18.69 -14.61
C ASP A 289 -6.18 17.23 -14.85
N GLY A 290 -7.20 16.37 -14.91
CA GLY A 290 -7.05 14.98 -15.31
C GLY A 290 -6.80 14.78 -16.80
N ARG A 291 -6.89 15.84 -17.62
CA ARG A 291 -6.61 15.83 -19.07
C ARG A 291 -7.25 14.64 -19.79
N LEU A 292 -8.45 14.23 -19.35
CA LEU A 292 -9.10 13.01 -19.83
C LEU A 292 -9.24 12.98 -21.35
N HIS A 293 -9.51 14.14 -21.97
CA HIS A 293 -9.61 14.21 -23.42
C HIS A 293 -8.33 13.75 -24.12
N GLU A 294 -7.17 14.16 -23.61
CA GLU A 294 -5.86 13.82 -24.18
C GLU A 294 -5.49 12.36 -23.89
N ILE A 295 -5.82 11.85 -22.70
CA ILE A 295 -5.55 10.44 -22.34
C ILE A 295 -6.29 9.47 -23.26
N LEU A 296 -7.52 9.85 -23.64
CA LEU A 296 -8.39 9.06 -24.51
C LEU A 296 -8.11 9.25 -26.00
N GLN A 297 -7.31 10.23 -26.40
CA GLN A 297 -6.95 10.42 -27.81
C GLN A 297 -6.23 9.17 -28.35
N ASP A 298 -6.66 8.75 -29.54
CA ASP A 298 -6.02 7.72 -30.37
C ASP A 298 -5.81 6.31 -29.78
N ARG A 299 -6.45 5.99 -28.64
CA ARG A 299 -6.35 4.66 -28.01
C ARG A 299 -7.71 4.05 -27.69
N LYS A 300 -8.18 3.13 -28.54
CA LYS A 300 -9.47 2.43 -28.40
C LYS A 300 -9.64 1.74 -27.03
N GLU A 301 -8.62 1.02 -26.56
CA GLU A 301 -8.67 0.29 -25.29
C GLU A 301 -8.94 1.19 -24.08
N ARG A 302 -8.38 2.41 -24.05
CA ARG A 302 -8.60 3.36 -22.95
C ARG A 302 -10.02 3.91 -22.98
N LYS A 303 -10.55 4.19 -24.17
CA LYS A 303 -11.94 4.62 -24.35
C LYS A 303 -12.92 3.55 -23.88
N GLU A 304 -12.70 2.28 -24.25
CA GLU A 304 -13.52 1.15 -23.79
C GLU A 304 -13.42 0.94 -22.28
N LEU A 305 -12.20 0.99 -21.72
CA LEU A 305 -11.98 0.84 -20.29
C LEU A 305 -12.66 1.97 -19.50
N TRP A 306 -12.58 3.21 -19.97
CA TRP A 306 -13.28 4.34 -19.37
C TRP A 306 -14.78 4.12 -19.37
N LEU A 307 -15.34 3.71 -20.51
CA LEU A 307 -16.77 3.48 -20.66
C LEU A 307 -17.28 2.37 -19.74
N ARG A 308 -16.57 1.24 -19.66
CA ARG A 308 -16.84 0.17 -18.68
C ARG A 308 -16.80 0.69 -17.25
N HIS A 309 -15.83 1.53 -16.96
CA HIS A 309 -15.66 2.11 -15.63
C HIS A 309 -16.79 3.07 -15.26
N LEU A 310 -17.22 3.93 -16.19
CA LEU A 310 -18.37 4.82 -16.03
C LEU A 310 -19.65 4.04 -15.73
N ALA A 311 -19.93 3.01 -16.54
CA ALA A 311 -21.15 2.21 -16.44
C ALA A 311 -21.33 1.58 -15.05
N ALA A 312 -20.24 1.05 -14.50
CA ALA A 312 -20.28 0.24 -13.29
C ALA A 312 -20.25 1.01 -11.96
N ARG A 313 -19.76 2.27 -11.93
CA ARG A 313 -19.28 2.86 -10.65
C ARG A 313 -19.63 4.31 -10.37
N PHE A 314 -20.10 5.09 -11.35
CA PHE A 314 -20.48 6.49 -11.11
C PHE A 314 -21.95 6.62 -10.68
N PRO A 315 -22.30 7.61 -9.82
CA PRO A 315 -23.70 7.95 -9.55
C PRO A 315 -24.44 8.30 -10.85
N GLU A 316 -25.76 8.06 -10.90
CA GLU A 316 -26.54 8.10 -12.15
C GLU A 316 -26.36 9.40 -12.96
N LYS A 317 -26.53 10.57 -12.34
CA LYS A 317 -26.41 11.87 -13.02
C LYS A 317 -24.99 12.14 -13.58
N PRO A 318 -23.90 12.07 -12.79
CA PRO A 318 -22.53 12.12 -13.32
C PRO A 318 -22.24 11.10 -14.41
N ARG A 319 -22.75 9.87 -14.24
CA ARG A 319 -22.56 8.77 -15.19
C ARG A 319 -23.18 9.10 -16.53
N GLU A 320 -24.44 9.51 -16.56
CA GLU A 320 -25.16 9.92 -17.78
C GLU A 320 -24.38 11.01 -18.51
N MET A 321 -23.99 12.08 -17.82
CA MET A 321 -23.22 13.18 -18.42
C MET A 321 -21.91 12.71 -19.06
N LEU A 322 -21.12 11.90 -18.34
CA LEU A 322 -19.82 11.40 -18.81
C LEU A 322 -19.96 10.39 -19.97
N VAL A 323 -20.98 9.52 -19.91
CA VAL A 323 -21.28 8.55 -20.97
C VAL A 323 -21.75 9.27 -22.24
N THR A 324 -22.71 10.18 -22.13
CA THR A 324 -23.20 10.97 -23.27
C THR A 324 -22.08 11.78 -23.90
N TRP A 325 -21.22 12.41 -23.09
CA TRP A 325 -20.03 13.11 -23.59
C TRP A 325 -19.10 12.17 -24.37
N LEU A 326 -18.80 10.98 -23.82
CA LEU A 326 -17.90 10.03 -24.44
C LEU A 326 -18.45 9.52 -25.77
N LEU A 327 -19.71 9.08 -25.80
CA LEU A 327 -20.35 8.52 -27.00
C LEU A 327 -20.53 9.56 -28.11
N LYS A 328 -20.79 10.84 -27.76
CA LYS A 328 -20.87 11.93 -28.73
C LYS A 328 -19.54 12.19 -29.43
N ARG A 329 -18.42 12.01 -28.72
CA ARG A 329 -17.07 12.31 -29.21
C ARG A 329 -16.36 11.10 -29.80
N HIS A 330 -16.75 9.90 -29.37
CA HIS A 330 -16.18 8.62 -29.77
C HIS A 330 -17.31 7.59 -29.99
N PRO A 331 -18.10 7.71 -31.07
CA PRO A 331 -19.19 6.79 -31.35
C PRO A 331 -18.72 5.34 -31.56
N GLU A 332 -17.45 5.14 -31.93
CA GLU A 332 -16.86 3.82 -32.18
C GLU A 332 -16.79 2.91 -30.95
N VAL A 333 -16.86 3.46 -29.73
CA VAL A 333 -16.85 2.68 -28.48
C VAL A 333 -18.26 2.32 -27.98
N ALA A 334 -19.32 2.77 -28.65
CA ALA A 334 -20.69 2.45 -28.29
C ALA A 334 -20.95 0.93 -28.22
N ALA A 335 -20.34 0.14 -29.10
CA ALA A 335 -20.49 -1.32 -29.10
C ALA A 335 -20.00 -1.98 -27.79
N ALA A 336 -18.89 -1.49 -27.23
CA ALA A 336 -18.37 -1.98 -25.95
C ALA A 336 -19.30 -1.66 -24.77
N TYR A 337 -20.11 -0.60 -24.88
CA TYR A 337 -21.12 -0.26 -23.87
C TYR A 337 -22.32 -1.21 -23.88
N VAL A 338 -22.74 -1.63 -25.07
CA VAL A 338 -23.90 -2.51 -25.28
C VAL A 338 -23.62 -3.91 -24.73
N GLU A 339 -22.38 -4.40 -24.87
CA GLU A 339 -21.97 -5.71 -24.34
C GLU A 339 -21.96 -5.75 -22.80
N ASP A 340 -21.50 -4.69 -22.14
CA ASP A 340 -21.32 -4.68 -20.68
C ASP A 340 -22.53 -4.13 -19.90
N SER A 341 -23.44 -3.39 -20.54
CA SER A 341 -24.65 -2.88 -19.89
C SER A 341 -25.86 -2.81 -20.84
N PRO A 342 -26.47 -3.96 -21.17
CA PRO A 342 -27.58 -4.02 -22.12
C PRO A 342 -28.82 -3.23 -21.69
N ALA A 343 -28.99 -2.97 -20.38
CA ALA A 343 -30.09 -2.18 -19.84
C ALA A 343 -29.95 -0.67 -20.14
N LEU A 344 -28.75 -0.10 -19.99
CA LEU A 344 -28.50 1.32 -20.26
C LEU A 344 -28.34 1.63 -21.75
N ALA A 345 -28.02 0.62 -22.57
CA ALA A 345 -27.98 0.74 -24.02
C ALA A 345 -29.37 0.94 -24.65
N LYS A 346 -30.42 0.38 -24.02
CA LYS A 346 -31.81 0.63 -24.43
C LYS A 346 -32.21 2.09 -24.17
N ASP A 347 -31.93 2.60 -22.98
CA ASP A 347 -32.25 3.99 -22.65
C ASP A 347 -31.49 4.99 -23.54
N ALA A 348 -30.20 4.77 -23.81
CA ALA A 348 -29.42 5.64 -24.71
C ALA A 348 -29.86 5.57 -26.19
N ALA A 349 -30.46 4.46 -26.63
CA ALA A 349 -31.02 4.31 -27.97
C ALA A 349 -32.44 4.89 -28.08
N GLU A 350 -33.19 4.94 -26.98
CA GLU A 350 -34.56 5.47 -26.91
C GLU A 350 -34.59 6.97 -26.53
N SER A 351 -33.61 7.46 -25.77
CA SER A 351 -33.45 8.88 -25.44
C SER A 351 -32.54 9.56 -26.47
N GLY A 352 -33.16 10.29 -27.39
CA GLY A 352 -32.46 11.26 -28.25
C GLY A 352 -31.70 12.33 -27.45
N PRO A 353 -30.89 13.18 -28.12
CA PRO A 353 -29.82 13.93 -27.49
C PRO A 353 -30.35 15.02 -26.54
N VAL A 354 -30.00 14.93 -25.26
CA VAL A 354 -30.11 16.05 -24.32
C VAL A 354 -28.69 16.46 -23.94
N LEU A 355 -28.20 17.52 -24.58
CA LEU A 355 -27.26 18.53 -24.07
C LEU A 355 -26.88 19.47 -25.23
N SER A 356 -27.80 20.39 -25.53
CA SER A 356 -27.52 21.65 -26.23
C SER A 356 -27.18 22.79 -25.25
N SER A 357 -27.05 22.52 -23.94
CA SER A 357 -26.84 23.57 -22.94
C SER A 357 -25.93 23.12 -21.79
N ALA A 358 -24.65 22.90 -22.08
CA ALA A 358 -23.56 23.01 -21.11
C ALA A 358 -22.22 22.94 -21.88
N LEU A 359 -21.84 24.07 -22.47
CA LEU A 359 -20.45 24.41 -22.77
C LEU A 359 -19.91 25.20 -21.58
#